data_AF-A0A1U9NYX8-F1
#
_entry.id   AF-A0A1U9NYX8-F1
#
_cell.length_a   1.000
_cell.length_b   1.000
_cell.length_c   1.000
_cell.angle_alpha   90.00
_cell.angle_beta   90.00
_cell.angle_gamma   90.00
#
_symmetry.space_group_name_H-M   'P 1'
#
loop_
_entity.id
_entity.type
_entity.pdbx_description
1 polymer ?
#
loop_
_entity_poly.entity_id
_entity_poly.type
_entity_poly.pdbx_seq_one_letter_code
_entity_poly.pdbx_strand_id
1 'polypeptide(L)'
;MHMSKATAALVGLLLAGVAATPAHAETIRSQQWHLDAMKADEIWKISTGKGVTVAVIDDGVREIPELAGQLVPGKRFTINGGDGPTDRGSHGTTMAALIAGTGKHPSGDGGYGLAPGAKILPILVDNNEKATPTWVAAIRYAADSDAKIINMSLGINGTPEDDRARAEAVKYALSKGKLIFAGVGNYGDSTNKLAYPAGTPGVVGVGAVDSSGEPTTESQHGPQVDLAAPGMDIVTACTAKTGLCTSHGTSDATALASASAALLWSAHPEWTNNQVLRVLLNTAGKPVDGSQRNDYVGYGVVRPRIALQTPGDPGPADVYPLPDLAASQAGAKSPSAAPSAAPPAAPQAAAEKKSGSSLLWVGLGLGACVLIGGAVTAVVVRRNR
;
A
#
# COMPACT_ATOMS: atom_id res chain seq x y z
N MET A 1 16.02 -21.13 96.58
CA MET A 1 15.77 -19.98 95.68
C MET A 1 16.97 -19.81 94.77
N HIS A 2 16.73 -19.67 93.47
CA HIS A 2 17.65 -19.33 92.36
C HIS A 2 18.44 -20.45 91.67
N MET A 3 18.61 -20.24 90.36
CA MET A 3 19.23 -21.04 89.28
C MET A 3 18.21 -21.89 88.49
N SER A 4 18.10 -21.84 87.16
CA SER A 4 18.82 -21.09 86.12
C SER A 4 17.89 -20.94 84.90
N LYS A 5 18.05 -19.84 84.16
CA LYS A 5 17.32 -19.49 82.94
C LYS A 5 17.94 -20.17 81.71
N ALA A 6 17.07 -20.35 80.71
CA ALA A 6 17.32 -20.24 79.27
C ALA A 6 18.08 -21.36 78.53
N THR A 7 17.35 -22.06 77.65
CA THR A 7 17.77 -22.20 76.25
C THR A 7 16.56 -22.53 75.36
N ALA A 8 16.03 -21.53 74.67
CA ALA A 8 15.19 -21.74 73.49
C ALA A 8 15.21 -20.45 72.67
N ALA A 9 15.66 -20.57 71.42
CA ALA A 9 15.32 -19.76 70.24
C ALA A 9 16.55 -19.44 69.39
N LEU A 10 16.73 -20.21 68.32
CA LEU A 10 17.43 -19.75 67.12
C LEU A 10 16.85 -20.52 65.93
N VAL A 11 15.72 -20.04 65.43
CA VAL A 11 15.31 -20.21 64.03
C VAL A 11 15.17 -18.80 63.49
N GLY A 12 16.30 -18.24 63.07
CA GLY A 12 16.34 -16.95 62.38
C GLY A 12 15.78 -17.12 60.98
N LEU A 13 14.62 -16.51 60.75
CA LEU A 13 13.96 -16.40 59.45
C LEU A 13 14.86 -15.63 58.48
N LEU A 14 15.55 -16.34 57.58
CA LEU A 14 16.17 -15.78 56.38
C LEU A 14 15.09 -15.63 55.30
N LEU A 15 14.26 -14.60 55.42
CA LEU A 15 13.48 -14.07 54.29
C LEU A 15 14.19 -12.79 53.83
N ALA A 16 15.34 -12.97 53.18
CA ALA A 16 15.96 -11.91 52.41
C ALA A 16 15.01 -11.50 51.29
N GLY A 17 14.66 -10.22 51.26
CA GLY A 17 13.73 -9.64 50.31
C GLY A 17 14.17 -9.90 48.87
N VAL A 18 13.39 -10.69 48.15
CA VAL A 18 13.35 -10.61 46.70
C VAL A 18 12.73 -9.26 46.39
N ALA A 19 13.56 -8.25 46.10
CA ALA A 19 13.07 -7.02 45.48
C ALA A 19 12.47 -7.43 44.14
N ALA A 20 11.14 -7.53 44.08
CA ALA A 20 10.43 -7.73 42.83
C ALA A 20 10.82 -6.57 41.92
N THR A 21 11.57 -6.85 40.86
CA THR A 21 11.74 -5.91 39.76
C THR A 21 10.34 -5.54 39.28
N PRO A 22 9.96 -4.25 39.24
CA PRO A 22 8.65 -3.89 38.74
C PRO A 22 8.52 -4.46 37.32
N ALA A 23 7.52 -5.31 37.12
CA ALA A 23 7.16 -5.75 35.78
C ALA A 23 6.66 -4.52 35.04
N HIS A 24 7.51 -3.90 34.23
CA HIS A 24 7.07 -2.88 33.30
C HIS A 24 6.21 -3.56 32.25
N ALA A 25 4.90 -3.37 32.31
CA ALA A 25 4.01 -3.78 31.25
C ALA A 25 4.43 -3.05 29.96
N GLU A 26 4.66 -3.79 28.88
CA GLU A 26 4.94 -3.21 27.58
C GLU A 26 3.76 -2.33 27.15
N THR A 27 4.04 -1.06 26.86
CA THR A 27 3.05 -0.13 26.30
C THR A 27 2.71 -0.53 24.87
N ILE A 28 1.55 -0.12 24.36
CA ILE A 28 1.21 -0.28 22.94
C ILE A 28 2.26 0.39 22.07
N ARG A 29 2.70 1.61 22.41
CA ARG A 29 3.74 2.32 21.66
C ARG A 29 5.05 1.53 21.56
N SER A 30 5.47 0.80 22.60
CA SER A 30 6.68 -0.04 22.56
C SER A 30 6.55 -1.28 21.68
N GLN A 31 5.33 -1.68 21.30
CA GLN A 31 5.11 -2.77 20.33
C GLN A 31 5.18 -2.28 18.87
N GLN A 32 5.16 -0.96 18.64
CA GLN A 32 5.15 -0.37 17.30
C GLN A 32 6.57 -0.21 16.73
N TRP A 33 7.24 -1.33 16.45
CA TRP A 33 8.63 -1.36 15.97
C TRP A 33 8.89 -0.42 14.79
N HIS A 34 7.92 -0.29 13.88
CA HIS A 34 8.02 0.55 12.68
C HIS A 34 8.22 2.03 13.03
N LEU A 35 7.63 2.52 14.12
CA LEU A 35 7.85 3.87 14.61
C LEU A 35 9.27 4.04 15.20
N ASP A 36 9.82 3.01 15.84
CA ASP A 36 11.20 3.03 16.36
C ASP A 36 12.24 2.95 15.24
N ALA A 37 11.96 2.18 14.20
CA ALA A 37 12.78 2.09 12.99
C ALA A 37 12.81 3.45 12.27
N MET A 38 11.67 4.12 12.15
CA MET A 38 11.57 5.45 11.55
C MET A 38 12.07 6.60 12.43
N LYS A 39 12.30 6.34 13.73
CA LYS A 39 12.67 7.34 14.74
C LYS A 39 11.57 8.39 14.98
N ALA A 40 10.32 7.92 15.13
CA ALA A 40 9.14 8.77 15.33
C ALA A 40 9.30 9.80 16.47
N ASP A 41 9.89 9.41 17.60
CA ASP A 41 10.10 10.32 18.74
C ASP A 41 11.05 11.50 18.41
N GLU A 42 11.98 11.32 17.46
CA GLU A 42 12.83 12.40 16.94
C GLU A 42 12.08 13.26 15.91
N ILE A 43 11.27 12.62 15.06
CA ILE A 43 10.43 13.26 14.04
C ILE A 43 9.43 14.22 14.70
N TRP A 44 8.72 13.78 15.74
CA TRP A 44 7.64 14.55 16.39
C TRP A 44 8.12 15.80 17.11
N LYS A 45 9.43 15.92 17.38
CA LYS A 45 10.05 17.17 17.87
C LYS A 45 10.13 18.25 16.78
N ILE A 46 10.08 17.85 15.51
CA ILE A 46 10.19 18.73 14.34
C ILE A 46 8.81 18.94 13.70
N SER A 47 8.10 17.85 13.42
CA SER A 47 6.80 17.87 12.74
C SER A 47 5.90 16.74 13.22
N THR A 48 4.61 17.01 13.30
CA THR A 48 3.56 16.01 13.54
C THR A 48 2.63 15.84 12.35
N GLY A 49 2.86 16.56 11.24
CA GLY A 49 1.95 16.57 10.10
C GLY A 49 0.81 17.60 10.23
N LYS A 50 0.86 18.47 11.25
CA LYS A 50 -0.13 19.52 11.50
C LYS A 50 -0.34 20.41 10.26
N GLY A 51 -1.60 20.68 9.94
CA GLY A 51 -1.98 21.52 8.80
C GLY A 51 -1.97 20.79 7.45
N VAL A 52 -1.67 19.48 7.44
CA VAL A 52 -1.79 18.63 6.26
C VAL A 52 -2.99 17.70 6.41
N THR A 53 -3.84 17.65 5.40
CA THR A 53 -4.93 16.68 5.30
C THR A 53 -4.54 15.58 4.30
N VAL A 54 -4.71 14.33 4.72
CA VAL A 54 -4.52 13.12 3.90
C VAL A 54 -5.90 12.54 3.59
N ALA A 55 -6.25 12.45 2.31
CA ALA A 55 -7.42 11.73 1.85
C ALA A 55 -7.13 10.23 1.90
N VAL A 56 -7.93 9.47 2.63
CA VAL A 56 -7.84 8.01 2.70
C VAL A 56 -8.99 7.44 1.88
N ILE A 57 -8.69 7.01 0.66
CA ILE A 57 -9.66 6.34 -0.22
C ILE A 57 -9.59 4.84 0.07
N ASP A 58 -10.58 4.31 0.78
CA ASP A 58 -10.55 2.94 1.33
C ASP A 58 -11.98 2.42 1.64
N ASP A 59 -12.13 1.34 2.41
CA ASP A 59 -13.42 0.74 2.83
C ASP A 59 -14.21 1.58 3.87
N GLY A 60 -13.69 2.76 4.20
CA GLY A 60 -14.19 3.72 5.17
C GLY A 60 -13.26 3.89 6.38
N VAL A 61 -13.59 4.83 7.25
CA VAL A 61 -12.83 5.09 8.49
C VAL A 61 -13.82 5.28 9.63
N ARG A 62 -13.81 4.34 10.58
CA ARG A 62 -14.55 4.45 11.82
C ARG A 62 -13.83 5.37 12.79
N GLU A 63 -14.60 6.18 13.53
CA GLU A 63 -14.05 6.91 14.66
C GLU A 63 -13.71 5.93 15.79
N ILE A 64 -12.43 5.86 16.10
CA ILE A 64 -11.84 5.14 17.25
C ILE A 64 -11.14 6.16 18.16
N PRO A 65 -10.85 5.82 19.43
CA PRO A 65 -10.25 6.78 20.36
C PRO A 65 -8.98 7.45 19.84
N GLU A 66 -8.12 6.70 19.16
CA GLU A 66 -6.85 7.18 18.61
C GLU A 66 -7.05 8.15 17.44
N LEU A 67 -8.22 8.17 16.81
CA LEU A 67 -8.58 9.09 15.73
C LEU A 67 -9.49 10.23 16.21
N ALA A 68 -9.73 10.35 17.51
CA ALA A 68 -10.60 11.39 18.06
C ALA A 68 -10.12 12.80 17.66
N GLY A 69 -10.99 13.50 16.93
CA GLY A 69 -10.70 14.83 16.40
C GLY A 69 -9.77 14.87 15.19
N GLN A 70 -9.36 13.73 14.63
CA GLN A 70 -8.47 13.63 13.46
C GLN A 70 -9.23 13.53 12.14
N LEU A 71 -10.51 13.16 12.19
CA LEU A 71 -11.36 13.00 11.00
C LEU A 71 -12.02 14.32 10.62
N VAL A 72 -11.94 14.70 9.35
CA VAL A 72 -12.80 15.75 8.76
C VAL A 72 -14.00 15.09 8.04
N PRO A 73 -15.07 15.83 7.71
CA PRO A 73 -16.21 15.27 7.00
C PRO A 73 -15.81 14.60 5.69
N GLY A 74 -16.15 13.32 5.55
CA GLY A 74 -15.83 12.49 4.40
C GLY A 74 -16.95 12.36 3.36
N LYS A 75 -16.72 11.50 2.35
CA LYS A 75 -17.73 11.16 1.34
C LYS A 75 -17.67 9.69 0.93
N ARG A 76 -18.83 9.14 0.54
CA ARG A 76 -18.97 7.78 0.03
C ARG A 76 -19.14 7.77 -1.49
N PHE A 77 -18.47 6.83 -2.14
CA PHE A 77 -18.63 6.46 -3.55
C PHE A 77 -18.71 4.94 -3.67
N THR A 78 -19.91 4.37 -3.58
CA THR A 78 -20.13 2.93 -3.80
C THR A 78 -20.97 2.68 -5.04
N ILE A 79 -20.88 1.48 -5.58
CA ILE A 79 -21.54 1.06 -6.83
C ILE A 79 -23.07 1.21 -6.71
N ASN A 80 -23.61 1.07 -5.49
CA ASN A 80 -25.05 1.10 -5.22
C ASN A 80 -25.57 2.46 -4.70
N GLY A 81 -24.77 3.53 -4.74
CA GLY A 81 -25.20 4.90 -4.37
C GLY A 81 -24.42 5.55 -3.22
N GLY A 82 -24.33 6.89 -3.25
CA GLY A 82 -23.28 7.67 -2.58
C GLY A 82 -23.65 8.46 -1.31
N ASP A 83 -24.83 8.28 -0.74
CA ASP A 83 -25.23 9.00 0.47
C ASP A 83 -25.17 8.08 1.70
N GLY A 84 -24.43 8.50 2.73
CA GLY A 84 -24.29 7.75 3.99
C GLY A 84 -22.95 7.95 4.67
N PRO A 85 -22.79 7.46 5.91
CA PRO A 85 -21.60 7.71 6.68
C PRO A 85 -20.41 6.91 6.12
N THR A 86 -19.23 7.51 6.23
CA THR A 86 -17.93 6.89 5.93
C THR A 86 -17.39 6.07 7.10
N ASP A 87 -18.12 6.00 8.21
CA ASP A 87 -17.76 5.41 9.51
C ASP A 87 -17.77 3.87 9.55
N ARG A 88 -17.48 3.24 8.41
CA ARG A 88 -17.42 1.78 8.24
C ARG A 88 -16.02 1.38 7.83
N GLY A 89 -15.78 0.08 7.70
CA GLY A 89 -14.49 -0.43 7.24
C GLY A 89 -13.49 -0.64 8.37
N SER A 90 -12.83 -1.80 8.35
CA SER A 90 -11.74 -2.07 9.30
C SER A 90 -10.40 -1.73 8.68
N HIS A 91 -10.25 -1.87 7.36
CA HIS A 91 -8.98 -1.67 6.68
C HIS A 91 -8.61 -0.19 6.64
N GLY A 92 -9.49 0.67 6.14
CA GLY A 92 -9.28 2.12 6.10
C GLY A 92 -9.15 2.75 7.49
N THR A 93 -9.81 2.20 8.51
CA THR A 93 -9.59 2.62 9.91
C THR A 93 -8.16 2.34 10.37
N THR A 94 -7.64 1.13 10.08
CA THR A 94 -6.24 0.77 10.36
C THR A 94 -5.27 1.70 9.60
N MET A 95 -5.54 2.02 8.33
CA MET A 95 -4.70 2.94 7.54
C MET A 95 -4.71 4.35 8.10
N ALA A 96 -5.89 4.87 8.46
CA ALA A 96 -6.04 6.18 9.08
C ALA A 96 -5.32 6.23 10.44
N ALA A 97 -5.38 5.17 11.24
CA ALA A 97 -4.66 5.05 12.51
C ALA A 97 -3.14 5.05 12.31
N LEU A 98 -2.61 4.32 11.32
CA LEU A 98 -1.19 4.34 10.97
C LEU A 98 -0.72 5.74 10.52
N ILE A 99 -1.59 6.49 9.86
CA ILE A 99 -1.27 7.87 9.44
C ILE A 99 -1.33 8.82 10.63
N ALA A 100 -2.46 8.88 11.34
CA ALA A 100 -2.81 10.02 12.19
C ALA A 100 -3.26 9.65 13.62
N GLY A 101 -3.06 8.40 14.05
CA GLY A 101 -3.38 7.96 15.41
C GLY A 101 -2.65 8.79 16.47
N THR A 102 -3.37 9.32 17.45
CA THR A 102 -2.80 10.27 18.42
C THR A 102 -2.28 9.61 19.69
N GLY A 103 -2.33 8.27 19.79
CA GLY A 103 -2.03 7.53 21.02
C GLY A 103 -3.02 7.76 22.16
N LYS A 104 -4.13 8.46 21.91
CA LYS A 104 -5.17 8.70 22.90
C LYS A 104 -6.08 7.48 22.96
N HIS A 105 -6.21 6.89 24.14
CA HIS A 105 -7.11 5.77 24.37
C HIS A 105 -7.66 5.82 25.82
N PRO A 106 -8.88 5.34 26.10
CA PRO A 106 -9.47 5.41 27.44
C PRO A 106 -8.67 4.69 28.53
N SER A 107 -7.83 3.71 28.17
CA SER A 107 -6.91 3.04 29.11
C SER A 107 -5.69 3.88 29.49
N GLY A 108 -5.42 4.99 28.79
CA GLY A 108 -4.19 5.77 28.92
C GLY A 108 -3.01 5.25 28.10
N ASP A 109 -3.18 4.14 27.38
CA ASP A 109 -2.18 3.54 26.49
C ASP A 109 -2.85 3.20 25.15
N GLY A 110 -2.40 3.84 24.07
CA GLY A 110 -3.03 3.76 22.74
C GLY A 110 -2.00 3.77 21.62
N GLY A 111 -2.43 3.34 20.44
CA GLY A 111 -1.59 3.29 19.24
C GLY A 111 -1.32 4.67 18.64
N TYR A 112 -0.07 4.92 18.24
CA TYR A 112 0.31 6.12 17.51
C TYR A 112 0.37 5.86 16.00
N GLY A 113 -0.05 6.84 15.22
CA GLY A 113 0.29 6.96 13.81
C GLY A 113 1.58 7.77 13.64
N LEU A 114 2.17 7.72 12.45
CA LEU A 114 3.43 8.39 12.18
C LEU A 114 3.28 9.93 12.10
N ALA A 115 2.14 10.44 11.65
CA ALA A 115 1.81 11.86 11.52
C ALA A 115 0.58 12.24 12.40
N PRO A 116 0.70 12.19 13.74
CA PRO A 116 -0.42 12.32 14.68
C PRO A 116 -1.08 13.72 14.70
N GLY A 117 -0.53 14.70 14.00
CA GLY A 117 -1.09 16.04 13.81
C GLY A 117 -1.82 16.25 12.49
N ALA A 118 -1.70 15.32 11.54
CA ALA A 118 -2.40 15.38 10.25
C ALA A 118 -3.91 15.19 10.41
N LYS A 119 -4.70 15.63 9.44
CA LYS A 119 -6.14 15.30 9.37
C LYS A 119 -6.39 14.22 8.34
N ILE A 120 -7.41 13.42 8.57
CA ILE A 120 -7.86 12.38 7.66
C ILE A 120 -9.16 12.82 7.01
N LEU A 121 -9.18 12.89 5.68
CA LEU A 121 -10.40 12.98 4.88
C LEU A 121 -10.80 11.56 4.46
N PRO A 122 -11.80 10.94 5.11
CA PRO A 122 -12.19 9.58 4.78
C PRO A 122 -13.05 9.56 3.51
N ILE A 123 -12.67 8.72 2.54
CA ILE A 123 -13.42 8.55 1.30
C ILE A 123 -13.71 7.06 1.12
N LEU A 124 -14.97 6.68 1.29
CA LEU A 124 -15.37 5.27 1.25
C LEU A 124 -15.61 4.84 -0.20
N VAL A 125 -14.92 3.79 -0.63
CA VAL A 125 -15.12 3.12 -1.92
C VAL A 125 -15.30 1.61 -1.74
N ASP A 126 -15.91 0.96 -2.73
CA ASP A 126 -15.83 -0.50 -2.86
C ASP A 126 -14.44 -0.90 -3.40
N ASN A 127 -13.86 -1.98 -2.90
CA ASN A 127 -12.57 -2.50 -3.39
C ASN A 127 -12.77 -3.75 -4.26
N ASN A 128 -13.27 -3.57 -5.48
CA ASN A 128 -13.42 -4.64 -6.47
C ASN A 128 -13.34 -4.09 -7.90
N GLU A 129 -13.21 -4.97 -8.90
CA GLU A 129 -13.01 -4.59 -10.31
C GLU A 129 -14.10 -3.67 -10.87
N LYS A 130 -15.34 -3.76 -10.37
CA LYS A 130 -16.47 -2.92 -10.81
C LYS A 130 -16.42 -1.51 -10.21
N ALA A 131 -15.51 -1.25 -9.28
CA ALA A 131 -15.38 0.03 -8.59
C ALA A 131 -14.65 1.11 -9.41
N THR A 132 -14.21 0.81 -10.64
CA THR A 132 -13.52 1.79 -11.49
C THR A 132 -14.24 3.15 -11.57
N PRO A 133 -15.56 3.23 -11.83
CA PRO A 133 -16.27 4.52 -11.88
C PRO A 133 -16.29 5.24 -10.51
N THR A 134 -16.39 4.50 -9.40
CA THR A 134 -16.44 5.08 -8.06
C THR A 134 -15.05 5.57 -7.62
N TRP A 135 -13.98 4.87 -8.00
CA TRP A 135 -12.60 5.32 -7.74
C TRP A 135 -12.28 6.59 -8.52
N VAL A 136 -12.72 6.70 -9.77
CA VAL A 136 -12.59 7.94 -10.56
C VAL A 136 -13.25 9.12 -9.86
N ALA A 137 -14.48 8.93 -9.37
CA ALA A 137 -15.21 9.97 -8.65
C ALA A 137 -14.53 10.31 -7.30
N ALA A 138 -14.04 9.31 -6.57
CA ALA A 138 -13.33 9.47 -5.31
C ALA A 138 -12.01 10.24 -5.47
N ILE A 139 -11.19 9.90 -6.47
CA ILE A 139 -9.93 10.60 -6.77
C ILE A 139 -10.21 12.06 -7.13
N ARG A 140 -11.24 12.33 -7.96
CA ARG A 140 -11.63 13.71 -8.30
C ARG A 140 -12.12 14.49 -7.09
N TYR A 141 -12.93 13.86 -6.23
CA TYR A 141 -13.38 14.49 -4.99
C TYR A 141 -12.22 14.83 -4.06
N ALA A 142 -11.26 13.93 -3.89
CA ALA A 142 -10.04 14.20 -3.15
C ALA A 142 -9.21 15.34 -3.80
N ALA A 143 -9.14 15.37 -5.13
CA ALA A 143 -8.46 16.43 -5.88
C ALA A 143 -9.06 17.83 -5.68
N ASP A 144 -10.38 17.91 -5.53
CA ASP A 144 -11.10 19.17 -5.29
C ASP A 144 -11.21 19.55 -3.81
N SER A 145 -10.72 18.69 -2.90
CA SER A 145 -10.68 18.95 -1.46
C SER A 145 -9.39 19.67 -1.02
N ASP A 146 -9.33 20.03 0.26
CA ASP A 146 -8.13 20.59 0.90
C ASP A 146 -7.05 19.52 1.20
N ALA A 147 -7.30 18.23 0.94
CA ALA A 147 -6.29 17.19 1.11
C ALA A 147 -5.09 17.48 0.21
N LYS A 148 -3.87 17.39 0.75
CA LYS A 148 -2.62 17.51 -0.05
C LYS A 148 -2.17 16.15 -0.60
N ILE A 149 -2.48 15.09 0.13
CA ILE A 149 -2.04 13.72 -0.14
C ILE A 149 -3.26 12.83 -0.30
N ILE A 150 -3.22 11.90 -1.24
CA ILE A 150 -4.21 10.86 -1.47
C ILE A 150 -3.53 9.51 -1.20
N ASN A 151 -4.00 8.82 -0.17
CA ASN A 151 -3.62 7.46 0.18
C ASN A 151 -4.63 6.48 -0.42
N MET A 152 -4.15 5.60 -1.28
CA MET A 152 -4.92 4.50 -1.87
C MET A 152 -4.25 3.17 -1.50
N SER A 153 -4.50 2.70 -0.27
CA SER A 153 -4.05 1.38 0.21
C SER A 153 -4.88 0.24 -0.40
N LEU A 154 -5.18 0.33 -1.70
CA LEU A 154 -5.99 -0.59 -2.46
C LEU A 154 -5.51 -0.63 -3.90
N GLY A 155 -5.80 -1.73 -4.58
CA GLY A 155 -5.44 -1.92 -5.96
C GLY A 155 -6.25 -3.02 -6.61
N ILE A 156 -6.50 -2.87 -7.91
CA ILE A 156 -7.08 -3.91 -8.73
C ILE A 156 -6.11 -4.27 -9.84
N ASN A 157 -5.96 -5.57 -10.08
CA ASN A 157 -5.14 -6.08 -11.18
C ASN A 157 -5.78 -5.70 -12.52
N GLY A 158 -4.98 -5.32 -13.51
CA GLY A 158 -5.50 -4.96 -14.83
C GLY A 158 -4.40 -4.63 -15.83
N THR A 159 -4.80 -4.05 -16.95
CA THR A 159 -3.89 -3.50 -17.95
C THR A 159 -3.99 -1.97 -18.02
N PRO A 160 -3.05 -1.29 -18.71
CA PRO A 160 -3.17 0.16 -18.93
C PRO A 160 -4.49 0.57 -19.58
N GLU A 161 -5.06 -0.29 -20.43
CA GLU A 161 -6.36 -0.05 -21.09
C GLU A 161 -7.52 -0.04 -20.08
N ASP A 162 -7.50 -0.94 -19.10
CA ASP A 162 -8.50 -1.00 -18.02
C ASP A 162 -8.38 0.22 -17.07
N ASP A 163 -7.20 0.85 -17.03
CA ASP A 163 -6.89 1.95 -16.13
C ASP A 163 -7.15 3.35 -16.70
N ARG A 164 -7.39 3.48 -18.02
CA ARG A 164 -7.49 4.79 -18.70
C ARG A 164 -8.36 5.83 -17.98
N ALA A 165 -9.53 5.42 -17.46
CA ALA A 165 -10.41 6.33 -16.75
C ALA A 165 -9.83 6.81 -15.40
N ARG A 166 -9.14 5.93 -14.67
CA ARG A 166 -8.43 6.28 -13.43
C ARG A 166 -7.19 7.11 -13.72
N ALA A 167 -6.44 6.80 -14.79
CA ALA A 167 -5.31 7.61 -15.23
C ALA A 167 -5.69 9.08 -15.49
N GLU A 168 -6.85 9.35 -16.10
CA GLU A 168 -7.32 10.73 -16.27
C GLU A 168 -7.70 11.40 -14.95
N ALA A 169 -8.24 10.66 -13.97
CA ALA A 169 -8.51 11.18 -12.63
C ALA A 169 -7.23 11.47 -11.84
N VAL A 170 -6.23 10.59 -11.95
CA VAL A 170 -4.88 10.78 -11.41
C VAL A 170 -4.25 12.04 -12.00
N LYS A 171 -4.26 12.18 -13.32
CA LYS A 171 -3.74 13.38 -14.00
C LYS A 171 -4.43 14.66 -13.52
N TYR A 172 -5.75 14.60 -13.32
CA TYR A 172 -6.50 15.72 -12.74
C TYR A 172 -6.03 16.05 -11.32
N ALA A 173 -5.89 15.04 -10.44
CA ALA A 173 -5.38 15.22 -9.09
C ALA A 173 -3.95 15.79 -9.06
N LEU A 174 -3.05 15.28 -9.91
CA LEU A 174 -1.69 15.81 -10.05
C LEU A 174 -1.70 17.28 -10.52
N SER A 175 -2.58 17.65 -11.45
CA SER A 175 -2.73 19.04 -11.90
C SER A 175 -3.24 20.00 -10.81
N LYS A 176 -3.90 19.46 -9.78
CA LYS A 176 -4.32 20.18 -8.57
C LYS A 176 -3.25 20.19 -7.48
N GLY A 177 -2.03 19.73 -7.80
CA GLY A 177 -0.92 19.66 -6.86
C GLY A 177 -1.09 18.59 -5.79
N LYS A 178 -1.88 17.54 -6.03
CA LYS A 178 -2.00 16.41 -5.09
C LYS A 178 -0.81 15.47 -5.26
N LEU A 179 -0.43 14.82 -4.17
CA LEU A 179 0.49 13.69 -4.18
C LEU A 179 -0.30 12.40 -3.93
N ILE A 180 -0.10 11.36 -4.74
CA ILE A 180 -0.92 10.14 -4.69
C ILE A 180 0.00 8.96 -4.41
N PHE A 181 -0.28 8.21 -3.35
CA PHE A 181 0.41 6.97 -2.99
C PHE A 181 -0.54 5.80 -3.14
N ALA A 182 -0.06 4.71 -3.71
CA ALA A 182 -0.83 3.47 -3.82
C ALA A 182 0.00 2.23 -3.52
N GLY A 183 -0.62 1.26 -2.86
CA GLY A 183 0.02 -0.02 -2.57
C GLY A 183 0.24 -0.81 -3.86
N VAL A 184 1.44 -1.36 -4.03
CA VAL A 184 1.75 -2.12 -5.26
C VAL A 184 1.06 -3.48 -5.32
N GLY A 185 0.50 -3.99 -4.20
CA GLY A 185 -0.24 -5.24 -4.11
C GLY A 185 0.47 -6.32 -3.28
N ASN A 186 -0.26 -7.35 -2.87
CA ASN A 186 0.20 -8.37 -1.88
C ASN A 186 0.24 -9.81 -2.46
N TYR A 187 0.53 -9.94 -3.76
CA TYR A 187 0.60 -11.24 -4.46
C TYR A 187 1.95 -11.46 -5.17
N GLY A 188 3.03 -10.86 -4.65
CA GLY A 188 4.39 -10.93 -5.23
C GLY A 188 4.96 -12.34 -5.25
N ASP A 189 4.62 -13.17 -4.28
CA ASP A 189 5.01 -14.58 -4.16
C ASP A 189 4.18 -15.53 -5.04
N SER A 190 3.20 -14.99 -5.78
CA SER A 190 2.27 -15.76 -6.59
C SER A 190 2.09 -15.16 -7.99
N THR A 191 1.03 -14.38 -8.20
CA THR A 191 0.68 -13.90 -9.56
C THR A 191 1.50 -12.69 -10.01
N ASN A 192 2.00 -11.90 -9.05
CA ASN A 192 2.73 -10.64 -9.25
C ASN A 192 2.16 -9.79 -10.40
N LYS A 193 0.83 -9.66 -10.46
CA LYS A 193 0.15 -8.92 -11.54
C LYS A 193 0.21 -7.43 -11.26
N LEU A 194 0.47 -6.63 -12.28
CA LEU A 194 0.42 -5.18 -12.14
C LEU A 194 -0.96 -4.73 -11.62
N ALA A 195 -0.94 -4.02 -10.49
CA ALA A 195 -2.12 -3.47 -9.85
C ALA A 195 -2.19 -1.95 -10.06
N TYR A 196 -3.41 -1.45 -10.23
CA TYR A 196 -3.71 -0.03 -10.38
C TYR A 196 -4.47 0.48 -9.16
N PRO A 197 -4.19 1.70 -8.67
CA PRO A 197 -3.51 2.75 -9.41
C PRO A 197 -1.99 2.82 -9.26
N ALA A 198 -1.33 1.92 -8.53
CA ALA A 198 0.14 1.94 -8.40
C ALA A 198 0.89 1.88 -9.75
N GLY A 199 0.35 1.16 -10.73
CA GLY A 199 0.88 1.15 -12.11
C GLY A 199 0.51 2.38 -12.96
N THR A 200 -0.22 3.35 -12.42
CA THR A 200 -0.68 4.54 -13.17
C THR A 200 0.44 5.57 -13.20
N PRO A 201 0.83 6.10 -14.39
CA PRO A 201 1.86 7.11 -14.48
C PRO A 201 1.63 8.31 -13.56
N GLY A 202 2.61 8.61 -12.71
CA GLY A 202 2.57 9.69 -11.73
C GLY A 202 1.94 9.33 -10.38
N VAL A 203 1.45 8.11 -10.18
CA VAL A 203 1.14 7.60 -8.83
C VAL A 203 2.43 7.04 -8.23
N VAL A 204 2.67 7.31 -6.96
CA VAL A 204 3.82 6.74 -6.24
C VAL A 204 3.45 5.33 -5.78
N GLY A 205 4.02 4.32 -6.42
CA GLY A 205 3.84 2.93 -6.02
C GLY A 205 4.67 2.57 -4.79
N VAL A 206 4.03 2.04 -3.74
CA VAL A 206 4.66 1.74 -2.46
C VAL A 206 4.74 0.24 -2.19
N GLY A 207 5.96 -0.29 -2.11
CA GLY A 207 6.27 -1.65 -1.68
C GLY A 207 6.39 -1.78 -0.16
N ALA A 208 6.36 -3.02 0.34
CA ALA A 208 6.49 -3.32 1.76
C ALA A 208 7.86 -3.93 2.11
N VAL A 209 8.43 -3.49 3.24
CA VAL A 209 9.61 -4.11 3.85
C VAL A 209 9.31 -4.60 5.27
N ASP A 210 10.09 -5.56 5.74
CA ASP A 210 10.03 -6.05 7.12
C ASP A 210 10.95 -5.26 8.08
N SER A 211 11.09 -5.76 9.31
CA SER A 211 11.92 -5.15 10.35
C SER A 211 13.42 -5.18 10.09
N SER A 212 13.89 -6.04 9.18
CA SER A 212 15.26 -6.06 8.70
C SER A 212 15.51 -5.09 7.54
N GLY A 213 14.44 -4.49 7.00
CA GLY A 213 14.50 -3.62 5.83
C GLY A 213 14.47 -4.38 4.50
N GLU A 214 14.29 -5.69 4.54
CA GLU A 214 14.17 -6.53 3.35
C GLU A 214 12.75 -6.47 2.77
N PRO A 215 12.58 -6.56 1.44
CA PRO A 215 11.26 -6.61 0.81
C PRO A 215 10.46 -7.81 1.31
N THR A 216 9.18 -7.61 1.64
CA THR A 216 8.31 -8.74 2.01
C THR A 216 8.00 -9.57 0.78
N THR A 217 7.88 -10.90 0.94
CA THR A 217 7.63 -11.81 -0.19
C THR A 217 6.28 -11.55 -0.85
N GLU A 218 5.29 -11.08 -0.09
CA GLU A 218 3.97 -10.73 -0.62
C GLU A 218 3.97 -9.43 -1.45
N SER A 219 4.94 -8.54 -1.23
CA SER A 219 4.98 -7.25 -1.94
C SER A 219 5.18 -7.48 -3.43
N GLN A 220 4.22 -7.06 -4.24
CA GLN A 220 4.40 -7.09 -5.69
C GLN A 220 5.60 -6.23 -6.09
N HIS A 221 6.32 -6.68 -7.11
CA HIS A 221 7.58 -6.07 -7.54
C HIS A 221 7.55 -5.78 -9.04
N GLY A 222 8.27 -4.75 -9.47
CA GLY A 222 8.37 -4.33 -10.86
C GLY A 222 8.66 -2.84 -11.05
N PRO A 223 8.54 -2.33 -12.29
CA PRO A 223 8.81 -0.93 -12.62
C PRO A 223 7.87 0.07 -11.93
N GLN A 224 6.72 -0.39 -11.42
CA GLN A 224 5.74 0.42 -10.69
C GLN A 224 6.14 0.73 -9.23
N VAL A 225 7.20 0.12 -8.70
CA VAL A 225 7.65 0.40 -7.32
C VAL A 225 8.55 1.65 -7.31
N ASP A 226 8.14 2.70 -6.60
CA ASP A 226 8.90 3.94 -6.49
C ASP A 226 9.55 4.11 -5.12
N LEU A 227 8.85 3.69 -4.07
CA LEU A 227 9.32 3.74 -2.68
C LEU A 227 8.89 2.46 -1.96
N ALA A 228 9.51 2.21 -0.81
CA ALA A 228 8.99 1.24 0.15
C ALA A 228 8.85 1.83 1.54
N ALA A 229 8.07 1.15 2.38
CA ALA A 229 7.94 1.45 3.80
C ALA A 229 7.67 0.16 4.60
N PRO A 230 7.83 0.17 5.92
CA PRO A 230 7.45 -0.96 6.78
C PRO A 230 6.03 -1.44 6.50
N GLY A 231 5.89 -2.75 6.30
CA GLY A 231 4.61 -3.39 6.00
C GLY A 231 4.53 -4.84 6.46
N MET A 232 5.34 -5.25 7.43
CA MET A 232 5.26 -6.58 8.07
C MET A 232 5.19 -6.42 9.59
N ASP A 233 4.36 -7.23 10.24
CA ASP A 233 4.17 -7.24 11.69
C ASP A 233 3.90 -5.84 12.27
N ILE A 234 3.02 -5.09 11.63
CA ILE A 234 2.71 -3.71 11.97
C ILE A 234 1.64 -3.68 13.06
N VAL A 235 2.02 -3.28 14.27
CA VAL A 235 1.10 -3.10 15.40
C VAL A 235 0.44 -1.72 15.34
N THR A 236 -0.89 -1.67 15.29
CA THR A 236 -1.61 -0.39 15.18
C THR A 236 -3.02 -0.45 15.75
N ALA A 237 -3.58 0.71 16.04
CA ALA A 237 -4.96 0.83 16.49
C ALA A 237 -5.92 0.43 15.36
N CYS A 238 -6.98 -0.30 15.70
CA CYS A 238 -7.92 -0.85 14.73
C CYS A 238 -9.31 -1.04 15.34
N THR A 239 -10.22 -1.65 14.59
CA THR A 239 -11.60 -1.85 15.03
C THR A 239 -11.87 -3.14 15.81
N ALA A 240 -10.83 -3.93 16.12
CA ALA A 240 -10.95 -5.14 16.93
C ALA A 240 -11.43 -4.82 18.35
N LYS A 241 -11.94 -5.83 19.07
CA LYS A 241 -12.42 -5.66 20.46
C LYS A 241 -11.34 -5.15 21.42
N THR A 242 -10.09 -5.50 21.16
CA THR A 242 -8.91 -5.06 21.92
C THR A 242 -8.49 -3.63 21.57
N GLY A 243 -9.00 -3.06 20.48
CA GLY A 243 -8.53 -1.78 19.92
C GLY A 243 -7.20 -1.87 19.18
N LEU A 244 -6.55 -3.03 19.15
CA LEU A 244 -5.21 -3.22 18.59
C LEU A 244 -5.16 -4.41 17.64
N CYS A 245 -4.46 -4.26 16.52
CA CYS A 245 -4.24 -5.29 15.52
C CYS A 245 -2.75 -5.36 15.14
N THR A 246 -2.31 -6.54 14.73
CA THR A 246 -1.09 -6.72 13.95
C THR A 246 -1.50 -6.92 12.49
N SER A 247 -1.05 -6.05 11.60
CA SER A 247 -1.33 -6.08 10.16
C SER A 247 -0.05 -6.24 9.35
N HIS A 248 -0.22 -6.55 8.06
CA HIS A 248 0.85 -6.66 7.10
C HIS A 248 0.31 -6.33 5.70
N GLY A 249 1.23 -6.00 4.79
CA GLY A 249 0.97 -5.72 3.39
C GLY A 249 1.43 -4.34 2.95
N THR A 250 1.39 -4.14 1.63
CA THR A 250 1.69 -2.86 0.97
C THR A 250 0.72 -1.75 1.35
N SER A 251 -0.46 -2.09 1.87
CA SER A 251 -1.41 -1.14 2.46
C SER A 251 -0.79 -0.32 3.60
N ASP A 252 -0.18 -1.00 4.56
CA ASP A 252 0.43 -0.41 5.75
C ASP A 252 1.62 0.47 5.33
N ALA A 253 2.43 -0.03 4.40
CA ALA A 253 3.54 0.71 3.82
C ALA A 253 3.06 2.00 3.12
N THR A 254 1.96 1.94 2.37
CA THR A 254 1.36 3.11 1.70
C THR A 254 0.90 4.16 2.69
N ALA A 255 0.27 3.74 3.80
CA ALA A 255 -0.15 4.63 4.87
C ALA A 255 1.05 5.35 5.51
N LEU A 256 2.14 4.62 5.79
CA LEU A 256 3.35 5.19 6.37
C LEU A 256 4.13 6.11 5.40
N ALA A 257 4.15 5.79 4.11
CA ALA A 257 4.70 6.68 3.08
C ALA A 257 3.88 7.98 2.97
N SER A 258 2.55 7.87 2.97
CA SER A 258 1.64 9.03 3.00
C SER A 258 1.86 9.89 4.25
N ALA A 259 2.03 9.28 5.41
CA ALA A 259 2.33 9.98 6.66
C ALA A 259 3.71 10.67 6.64
N SER A 260 4.71 10.01 6.04
CA SER A 260 6.04 10.61 5.82
C SER A 260 5.97 11.86 4.96
N ALA A 261 5.17 11.85 3.90
CA ALA A 261 4.89 13.02 3.09
C ALA A 261 4.17 14.12 3.88
N ALA A 262 3.19 13.76 4.72
CA ALA A 262 2.46 14.72 5.54
C ALA A 262 3.36 15.42 6.55
N LEU A 263 4.26 14.68 7.19
CA LEU A 263 5.28 15.23 8.10
C LEU A 263 6.17 16.26 7.39
N LEU A 264 6.71 15.89 6.24
CA LEU A 264 7.61 16.74 5.47
C LEU A 264 6.90 17.99 4.95
N TRP A 265 5.69 17.84 4.41
CA TRP A 265 4.92 18.97 3.87
C TRP A 265 4.40 19.91 4.97
N SER A 266 4.21 19.40 6.20
CA SER A 266 3.90 20.24 7.36
C SER A 266 5.09 21.09 7.79
N ALA A 267 6.31 20.55 7.71
CA ALA A 267 7.55 21.28 8.00
C ALA A 267 7.91 22.30 6.91
N HIS A 268 7.49 22.04 5.66
CA HIS A 268 7.74 22.90 4.49
C HIS A 268 6.42 23.23 3.77
N PRO A 269 5.56 24.06 4.38
CA PRO A 269 4.21 24.33 3.86
C PRO A 269 4.18 25.00 2.48
N GLU A 270 5.27 25.67 2.09
CA GLU A 270 5.47 26.37 0.82
C GLU A 270 5.90 25.46 -0.34
N TRP A 271 6.31 24.22 -0.07
CA TRP A 271 6.72 23.30 -1.12
C TRP A 271 5.54 22.77 -1.93
N THR A 272 5.80 22.45 -3.20
CA THR A 272 4.86 21.72 -4.05
C THR A 272 4.90 20.22 -3.77
N ASN A 273 3.89 19.48 -4.27
CA ASN A 273 3.89 18.01 -4.26
C ASN A 273 5.18 17.44 -4.87
N ASN A 274 5.67 18.06 -5.95
CA ASN A 274 6.87 17.63 -6.66
C ASN A 274 8.12 17.71 -5.77
N GLN A 275 8.25 18.80 -5.02
CA GLN A 275 9.36 19.04 -4.11
C GLN A 275 9.35 18.08 -2.93
N VAL A 276 8.17 17.88 -2.32
CA VAL A 276 7.97 16.91 -1.24
C VAL A 276 8.35 15.50 -1.72
N LEU A 277 7.82 15.06 -2.86
CA LEU A 277 8.13 13.74 -3.41
C LEU A 277 9.62 13.61 -3.74
N ARG A 278 10.23 14.63 -4.35
CA ARG A 278 11.66 14.59 -4.68
C ARG A 278 12.54 14.42 -3.45
N VAL A 279 12.24 15.14 -2.37
CA VAL A 279 12.99 15.00 -1.12
C VAL A 279 12.79 13.61 -0.51
N LEU A 280 11.57 13.05 -0.54
CA LEU A 280 11.35 11.67 -0.09
C LEU A 280 12.19 10.66 -0.89
N LEU A 281 12.22 10.78 -2.22
CA LEU A 281 13.01 9.91 -3.11
C LEU A 281 14.52 10.06 -2.89
N ASN A 282 15.00 11.29 -2.74
CA ASN A 282 16.42 11.59 -2.57
C ASN A 282 16.96 11.15 -1.20
N THR A 283 16.12 11.18 -0.17
CA THR A 283 16.50 10.82 1.20
C THR A 283 16.13 9.40 1.59
N ALA A 284 15.46 8.64 0.71
CA ALA A 284 15.15 7.23 0.92
C ALA A 284 16.40 6.40 1.23
N GLY A 285 16.23 5.34 2.03
CA GLY A 285 17.24 4.33 2.30
C GLY A 285 17.44 3.49 1.05
N LYS A 286 18.54 3.75 0.33
CA LYS A 286 18.81 3.17 -0.99
C LYS A 286 18.80 1.64 -0.96
N PRO A 287 18.46 0.99 -2.09
CA PRO A 287 18.62 -0.44 -2.27
C PRO A 287 19.98 -0.97 -1.80
N VAL A 288 19.97 -2.11 -1.11
CA VAL A 288 21.20 -2.74 -0.58
C VAL A 288 22.09 -3.33 -1.67
N ASP A 289 21.53 -3.54 -2.87
CA ASP A 289 22.26 -4.00 -4.07
C ASP A 289 23.12 -2.90 -4.74
N GLY A 290 23.09 -1.67 -4.22
CA GLY A 290 23.86 -0.52 -4.72
C GLY A 290 23.22 0.18 -5.92
N SER A 291 22.07 -0.28 -6.40
CA SER A 291 21.31 0.39 -7.45
C SER A 291 20.70 1.72 -6.94
N GLN A 292 20.45 2.64 -7.87
CA GLN A 292 19.71 3.87 -7.54
C GLN A 292 18.20 3.61 -7.37
N ARG A 293 17.69 2.60 -8.07
CA ARG A 293 16.33 2.09 -8.01
C ARG A 293 16.35 0.60 -8.37
N ASN A 294 15.61 -0.24 -7.65
CA ASN A 294 15.28 -1.61 -8.07
C ASN A 294 13.78 -1.88 -8.05
N ASP A 295 13.38 -3.07 -8.48
CA ASP A 295 11.97 -3.43 -8.62
C ASP A 295 11.26 -3.83 -7.32
N TYR A 296 11.99 -3.89 -6.20
CA TYR A 296 11.45 -4.34 -4.91
C TYR A 296 11.18 -3.19 -3.94
N VAL A 297 12.10 -2.23 -3.86
CA VAL A 297 11.97 -1.05 -2.97
C VAL A 297 11.98 0.28 -3.71
N GLY A 298 11.98 0.24 -5.05
CA GLY A 298 12.07 1.44 -5.86
C GLY A 298 13.36 2.20 -5.55
N TYR A 299 13.25 3.52 -5.34
CA TYR A 299 14.35 4.39 -4.95
C TYR A 299 14.80 4.19 -3.49
N GLY A 300 14.06 3.42 -2.71
CA GLY A 300 14.43 3.03 -1.35
C GLY A 300 13.29 3.10 -0.33
N VAL A 301 13.62 2.71 0.90
CA VAL A 301 12.69 2.78 2.05
C VAL A 301 12.57 4.22 2.55
N VAL A 302 11.36 4.72 2.81
CA VAL A 302 11.14 6.08 3.31
C VAL A 302 11.87 6.32 4.64
N ARG A 303 12.53 7.48 4.77
CA ARG A 303 13.26 7.90 5.99
C ARG A 303 12.86 9.32 6.40
N PRO A 304 11.64 9.55 6.89
CA PRO A 304 11.13 10.88 7.23
C PRO A 304 12.03 11.66 8.18
N ARG A 305 12.73 11.00 9.12
CA ARG A 305 13.73 11.69 9.97
C ARG A 305 14.81 12.38 9.15
N ILE A 306 15.40 11.68 8.17
CA ILE A 306 16.46 12.22 7.31
C ILE A 306 15.90 13.33 6.41
N ALA A 307 14.70 13.10 5.83
CA ALA A 307 14.01 14.09 5.02
C ALA A 307 13.75 15.41 5.77
N LEU A 308 13.38 15.34 7.05
CA LEU A 308 13.12 16.52 7.88
C LEU A 308 14.39 17.23 8.36
N GLN A 309 15.44 16.49 8.70
CA GLN A 309 16.68 17.07 9.26
C GLN A 309 17.62 17.60 8.17
N THR A 310 17.72 16.89 7.05
CA THR A 310 18.62 17.19 5.95
C THR A 310 17.90 16.97 4.61
N PRO A 311 16.89 17.80 4.29
CA PRO A 311 16.09 17.62 3.07
C PRO A 311 16.88 17.74 1.76
N GLY A 312 18.03 18.42 1.80
CA GLY A 312 18.79 18.77 0.60
C GLY A 312 18.05 19.79 -0.27
N ASP A 313 18.34 19.79 -1.57
CA ASP A 313 17.64 20.63 -2.55
C ASP A 313 16.34 19.95 -2.99
N PRO A 314 15.16 20.56 -2.76
CA PRO A 314 13.88 20.03 -3.25
C PRO A 314 13.73 20.11 -4.78
N GLY A 315 14.64 20.81 -5.45
CA GLY A 315 14.65 21.00 -6.89
C GLY A 315 13.50 21.89 -7.39
N PRO A 316 13.30 21.94 -8.73
CA PRO A 316 12.28 22.77 -9.35
C PRO A 316 10.86 22.34 -8.96
N ALA A 317 10.01 23.33 -8.71
CA ALA A 317 8.64 23.16 -8.22
C ALA A 317 7.68 22.56 -9.26
N ASP A 318 7.96 22.74 -10.55
CA ASP A 318 7.11 22.40 -11.70
C ASP A 318 7.51 21.09 -12.41
N VAL A 319 8.57 20.42 -11.95
CA VAL A 319 9.03 19.15 -12.51
C VAL A 319 8.58 17.99 -11.62
N TYR A 320 7.74 17.09 -12.15
CA TYR A 320 7.39 15.85 -11.46
C TYR A 320 8.62 14.92 -11.38
N PRO A 321 8.97 14.35 -10.21
CA PRO A 321 10.24 13.64 -10.05
C PRO A 321 10.22 12.19 -10.59
N LEU A 322 9.05 11.58 -10.79
CA LEU A 322 8.97 10.24 -11.38
C LEU A 322 8.99 10.30 -12.91
N PRO A 323 9.82 9.46 -13.58
CA PRO A 323 10.03 9.53 -15.03
C PRO A 323 8.86 8.95 -15.85
N ASP A 324 8.05 8.09 -15.25
CA ASP A 324 6.89 7.42 -15.85
C ASP A 324 5.83 8.41 -16.37
N LEU A 325 5.59 9.51 -15.63
CA LEU A 325 4.64 10.54 -16.01
C LEU A 325 5.10 11.26 -17.28
N ALA A 326 6.39 11.61 -17.37
CA ALA A 326 6.95 12.23 -18.56
C ALA A 326 6.97 11.24 -19.75
N ALA A 327 7.33 9.98 -19.50
CA ALA A 327 7.37 8.93 -20.52
C ALA A 327 5.98 8.66 -21.13
N SER A 328 4.93 8.61 -20.30
CA SER A 328 3.56 8.41 -20.77
C SER A 328 3.07 9.57 -21.66
N GLN A 329 3.43 10.81 -21.32
CA GLN A 329 3.10 11.98 -22.13
C GLN A 329 3.86 12.04 -23.47
N ALA A 330 5.10 11.54 -23.50
CA ALA A 330 5.88 11.43 -24.72
C ALA A 330 5.30 10.35 -25.66
N GLY A 331 4.91 9.19 -25.13
CA GLY A 331 4.25 8.12 -25.89
C GLY A 331 2.91 8.54 -26.48
N ALA A 332 2.12 9.35 -25.76
CA ALA A 332 0.85 9.88 -26.24
C ALA A 332 0.98 10.92 -27.38
N LYS A 333 2.15 11.53 -27.55
CA LYS A 333 2.43 12.52 -28.60
C LYS A 333 2.87 11.92 -29.93
N SER A 334 2.95 10.59 -30.06
CA SER A 334 3.21 9.93 -31.34
C SER A 334 1.91 9.82 -32.14
N PRO A 335 1.71 10.58 -33.23
CA PRO A 335 0.57 10.35 -34.10
C PRO A 335 0.80 9.02 -34.81
N SER A 336 -0.28 8.25 -34.96
CA SER A 336 -0.40 7.16 -35.92
C SER A 336 0.39 7.48 -37.19
N ALA A 337 1.46 6.72 -37.43
CA ALA A 337 2.04 6.65 -38.75
C ALA A 337 0.91 6.15 -39.66
N ALA A 338 0.40 7.05 -40.50
CA ALA A 338 -0.47 6.67 -41.61
C ALA A 338 0.20 5.48 -42.32
N PRO A 339 -0.54 4.41 -42.67
CA PRO A 339 0.05 3.29 -43.36
C PRO A 339 0.70 3.81 -44.64
N SER A 340 2.03 3.73 -44.69
CA SER A 340 2.79 4.04 -45.90
C SER A 340 2.22 3.17 -47.00
N ALA A 341 1.67 3.81 -48.04
CA ALA A 341 1.20 3.12 -49.23
C ALA A 341 2.30 2.18 -49.72
N ALA A 342 1.97 0.90 -49.85
CA ALA A 342 2.86 -0.09 -50.42
C ALA A 342 3.20 0.32 -51.88
N PRO A 343 4.45 0.21 -52.32
CA PRO A 343 4.80 0.38 -53.73
C PRO A 343 4.05 -0.64 -54.58
N PRO A 344 3.62 -0.30 -55.81
CA PRO A 344 2.90 -1.23 -56.67
C PRO A 344 3.78 -2.43 -57.00
N ALA A 345 3.20 -3.63 -56.86
CA ALA A 345 3.83 -4.88 -57.22
C ALA A 345 4.17 -4.93 -58.72
N ALA A 346 5.39 -5.34 -59.04
CA ALA A 346 5.83 -5.60 -60.41
C ALA A 346 5.11 -6.82 -61.01
N PRO A 347 4.94 -6.91 -62.35
CA PRO A 347 4.16 -7.96 -62.98
C PRO A 347 4.84 -9.33 -62.86
N GLN A 348 4.08 -10.34 -62.44
CA GLN A 348 4.49 -11.75 -62.50
C GLN A 348 4.56 -12.22 -63.96
N ALA A 349 5.76 -12.65 -64.38
CA ALA A 349 5.94 -13.39 -65.62
C ALA A 349 5.49 -14.84 -65.43
N ALA A 350 4.63 -15.28 -66.34
CA ALA A 350 4.18 -16.66 -66.47
C ALA A 350 5.35 -17.57 -66.89
N ALA A 351 5.46 -18.73 -66.25
CA ALA A 351 6.29 -19.84 -66.72
C ALA A 351 5.48 -21.14 -66.73
N GLU A 352 5.58 -21.82 -67.86
CA GLU A 352 4.74 -22.93 -68.31
C GLU A 352 4.91 -24.25 -67.54
N LYS A 353 3.83 -25.03 -67.62
CA LYS A 353 3.71 -26.44 -67.20
C LYS A 353 4.78 -27.34 -67.83
N LYS A 354 5.32 -28.26 -67.03
CA LYS A 354 5.69 -29.60 -67.51
C LYS A 354 5.15 -30.70 -66.58
N SER A 355 4.59 -31.69 -67.27
CA SER A 355 3.86 -32.87 -66.81
C SER A 355 4.77 -33.94 -66.21
N GLY A 356 4.25 -34.69 -65.24
CA GLY A 356 4.81 -35.96 -64.76
C GLY A 356 3.91 -36.62 -63.72
N SER A 357 3.18 -37.65 -64.12
CA SER A 357 2.19 -38.39 -63.32
C SER A 357 2.83 -39.46 -62.42
N SER A 358 2.20 -39.73 -61.28
CA SER A 358 2.21 -41.06 -60.64
C SER A 358 0.95 -41.25 -59.79
N LEU A 359 0.26 -42.37 -60.05
CA LEU A 359 -1.05 -42.85 -59.59
C LEU A 359 -1.13 -43.14 -58.07
N LEU A 360 -2.21 -42.72 -57.40
CA LEU A 360 -3.33 -43.49 -56.80
C LEU A 360 -2.99 -44.52 -55.71
N TRP A 361 -3.66 -44.43 -54.55
CA TRP A 361 -4.63 -45.43 -54.04
C TRP A 361 -5.57 -44.80 -52.99
N VAL A 362 -6.85 -45.17 -53.07
CA VAL A 362 -7.97 -44.84 -52.18
C VAL A 362 -8.29 -46.08 -51.34
N GLY A 363 -8.72 -45.91 -50.07
CA GLY A 363 -9.30 -46.99 -49.26
C GLY A 363 -10.05 -46.50 -48.02
N LEU A 364 -11.39 -46.46 -48.15
CA LEU A 364 -12.40 -46.28 -47.09
C LEU A 364 -12.39 -47.42 -46.05
N GLY A 365 -12.86 -47.15 -44.83
CA GLY A 365 -13.26 -48.23 -43.90
C GLY A 365 -13.71 -47.77 -42.50
N LEU A 366 -15.02 -47.58 -42.33
CA LEU A 366 -15.77 -47.51 -41.07
C LEU A 366 -15.71 -48.83 -40.28
N GLY A 367 -15.83 -48.77 -38.94
CA GLY A 367 -16.70 -49.71 -38.20
C GLY A 367 -16.18 -50.39 -36.92
N ALA A 368 -16.75 -49.94 -35.79
CA ALA A 368 -17.28 -50.71 -34.65
C ALA A 368 -16.37 -51.42 -33.60
N CYS A 369 -16.42 -50.84 -32.38
CA CYS A 369 -16.79 -51.43 -31.07
C CYS A 369 -16.32 -52.83 -30.65
N VAL A 370 -15.59 -52.91 -29.50
CA VAL A 370 -15.88 -53.85 -28.39
C VAL A 370 -15.48 -53.21 -27.04
N LEU A 371 -16.36 -53.37 -26.06
CA LEU A 371 -16.37 -52.93 -24.66
C LEU A 371 -15.47 -53.79 -23.74
N ILE A 372 -15.11 -53.23 -22.57
CA ILE A 372 -15.08 -53.78 -21.17
C ILE A 372 -14.26 -52.73 -20.39
N GLY A 373 -14.64 -52.12 -19.26
CA GLY A 373 -15.65 -52.41 -18.23
C GLY A 373 -14.95 -52.25 -16.87
N GLY A 374 -15.43 -51.38 -15.98
CA GLY A 374 -14.92 -51.29 -14.60
C GLY A 374 -15.10 -49.93 -13.91
N ALA A 375 -16.33 -49.62 -13.50
CA ALA A 375 -16.65 -48.50 -12.61
C ALA A 375 -16.54 -48.94 -11.14
N VAL A 376 -16.04 -48.06 -10.25
CA VAL A 376 -16.34 -48.10 -8.81
C VAL A 376 -16.69 -46.69 -8.35
N THR A 377 -17.95 -46.53 -7.94
CA THR A 377 -18.52 -45.34 -7.27
C THR A 377 -19.27 -45.79 -6.02
N ALA A 378 -19.08 -45.08 -4.90
CA ALA A 378 -20.04 -44.94 -3.78
C ALA A 378 -19.59 -43.70 -2.97
N VAL A 379 -20.20 -42.51 -3.07
CA VAL A 379 -21.53 -42.02 -2.61
C VAL A 379 -21.73 -42.07 -1.07
N VAL A 380 -21.29 -41.00 -0.39
CA VAL A 380 -22.09 -39.94 0.27
C VAL A 380 -23.36 -40.33 1.09
N VAL A 381 -23.24 -40.15 2.43
CA VAL A 381 -24.11 -39.39 3.39
C VAL A 381 -25.45 -39.95 3.93
N ARG A 382 -25.51 -39.93 5.30
CA ARG A 382 -26.63 -39.78 6.27
C ARG A 382 -27.73 -40.87 6.26
N ARG A 383 -28.27 -41.31 7.41
CA ARG A 383 -28.91 -40.46 8.43
C ARG A 383 -29.29 -41.28 9.69
N ASN A 384 -29.13 -40.66 10.86
CA ASN A 384 -29.84 -40.81 12.15
C ASN A 384 -30.31 -42.20 12.63
N ARG A 385 -29.73 -42.64 13.76
CA ARG A 385 -30.45 -42.81 15.03
C ARG A 385 -29.57 -42.34 16.18
#